data_AF-J3NDD3-F1
#
_entry.id   AF-J3NDD3-F1
#
_cell.length_a   1.000
_cell.length_b   1.000
_cell.length_c   1.000
_cell.angle_alpha   90.00
_cell.angle_beta   90.00
_cell.angle_gamma   90.00
#
_symmetry.space_group_name_H-M   'P 1'
#
loop_
_entity.id
_entity.type
_entity.pdbx_description
1 polymer ?
#
loop_
_entity_poly.entity_id
_entity_poly.type
_entity_poly.pdbx_seq_one_letter_code
_entity_poly.pdbx_strand_id
1 'polypeptide(L)'
;MSQSRAKLGLARESSVKRRPSSTYVLLTVKGPTATCSLSCVVRHPRVARRPLPPSLGVLAATRVATGDPVEGWLDLHGGEHRGHGTPPPTPRARLRFWDVEFDPGWDAGVRLPGSPVYFPERSNCRVRLYQNSPLSGEFDPWVRLVGGLWYRLARLREDLHVAIRDARQFLYVAGCSVNTAITLVRDAAWMIPEADGVTLGELLRRKADEGVRL
;
A
#
# COMPACT_ATOMS: atom_id res chain seq x y z
N MET A 1 -7.10 11.21 34.47
CA MET A 1 -7.41 12.06 33.29
C MET A 1 -6.31 11.85 32.27
N SER A 2 -6.45 10.85 31.40
CA SER A 2 -5.49 10.56 30.33
C SER A 2 -6.07 11.12 29.02
N GLN A 3 -5.36 12.05 28.39
CA GLN A 3 -5.75 12.57 27.08
C GLN A 3 -5.34 11.52 26.03
N SER A 4 -6.30 10.76 25.51
CA SER A 4 -6.08 9.88 24.36
C SER A 4 -5.74 10.72 23.13
N ARG A 5 -4.46 10.76 22.77
CA ARG A 5 -3.98 11.27 21.48
C ARG A 5 -4.34 10.25 20.39
N ALA A 6 -5.55 10.33 19.87
CA ALA A 6 -5.90 9.64 18.64
C ALA A 6 -5.14 10.30 17.48
N LYS A 7 -4.12 9.62 16.96
CA LYS A 7 -3.48 9.99 15.70
C LYS A 7 -4.49 9.67 14.61
N LEU A 8 -5.19 10.69 14.12
CA LEU A 8 -6.08 10.59 12.97
C LEU A 8 -5.23 10.27 11.72
N GLY A 9 -4.91 8.99 11.54
CA GLY A 9 -4.40 8.50 10.28
C GLY A 9 -5.45 8.79 9.23
N LEU A 10 -5.08 9.53 8.18
CA LEU A 10 -5.88 9.56 6.96
C LEU A 10 -6.04 8.10 6.50
N ALA A 11 -7.17 7.49 6.84
CA ALA A 11 -7.59 6.22 6.28
C ALA A 11 -7.93 6.47 4.81
N ARG A 12 -6.89 6.50 3.97
CA ARG A 12 -7.02 6.21 2.54
C ARG A 12 -7.20 4.71 2.42
N GLU A 13 -8.41 4.23 2.70
CA GLU A 13 -8.99 3.05 2.05
C GLU A 13 -10.39 2.81 2.61
N SER A 14 -11.38 3.19 1.81
CA SER A 14 -12.77 2.79 2.00
C SER A 14 -12.94 1.42 1.35
N SER A 15 -13.49 0.46 2.10
CA SER A 15 -13.97 -0.80 1.52
C SER A 15 -15.13 -0.49 0.56
N VAL A 16 -14.80 -0.43 -0.73
CA VAL A 16 -15.77 -0.24 -1.82
C VAL A 16 -16.29 -1.61 -2.24
N LYS A 17 -17.52 -1.95 -1.88
CA LYS A 17 -18.19 -3.13 -2.45
C LYS A 17 -18.61 -2.82 -3.89
N ARG A 18 -17.82 -3.27 -4.86
CA ARG A 18 -18.04 -3.05 -6.30
C ARG A 18 -19.16 -3.96 -6.83
N ARG A 19 -20.22 -3.37 -7.40
CA ARG A 19 -21.10 -4.02 -8.39
C ARG A 19 -21.01 -3.24 -9.72
N PRO A 20 -21.30 -3.84 -10.89
CA PRO A 20 -20.95 -3.26 -12.20
C PRO A 20 -21.75 -2.02 -12.60
N SER A 21 -22.72 -1.60 -11.79
CA SER A 21 -23.54 -0.38 -11.93
C SER A 21 -23.31 0.61 -10.78
N SER A 22 -22.24 0.44 -10.01
CA SER A 22 -22.10 0.97 -8.65
C SER A 22 -22.05 2.49 -8.57
N THR A 23 -23.09 3.02 -7.95
CA THR A 23 -23.00 4.15 -7.02
C THR A 23 -21.89 3.92 -6.00
N TYR A 24 -21.00 4.90 -5.81
CA TYR A 24 -19.96 4.85 -4.78
C TYR A 24 -20.39 5.61 -3.54
N VAL A 25 -20.08 5.05 -2.36
CA VAL A 25 -20.25 5.70 -1.06
C VAL A 25 -18.88 6.10 -0.54
N LEU A 26 -18.66 7.40 -0.34
CA LEU A 26 -17.46 7.92 0.31
C LEU A 26 -17.81 8.29 1.74
N LEU A 27 -17.00 7.83 2.71
CA LEU A 27 -17.07 8.26 4.09
C LEU A 27 -15.96 9.28 4.35
N THR A 28 -16.31 10.50 4.77
CA THR A 28 -15.31 11.51 5.16
C THR A 28 -15.56 12.01 6.58
N VAL A 29 -14.48 12.16 7.34
CA VAL A 29 -14.49 12.74 8.69
C VAL A 29 -14.18 14.24 8.56
N LYS A 30 -15.05 15.10 9.08
CA LYS A 30 -14.86 16.57 9.08
C LYS A 30 -14.97 17.13 10.49
N GLY A 31 -14.03 18.00 10.88
CA GLY A 31 -14.07 18.82 12.10
C GLY A 31 -12.92 18.55 13.10
N PRO A 32 -12.69 19.44 14.08
CA PRO A 32 -11.85 19.16 15.25
C PRO A 32 -12.53 18.11 16.16
N THR A 33 -11.75 17.45 17.01
CA THR A 33 -12.14 16.26 17.81
C THR A 33 -13.49 16.35 18.52
N ALA A 34 -13.95 17.54 18.94
CA ALA A 34 -15.22 17.73 19.63
C ALA A 34 -16.46 17.89 18.71
N THR A 35 -16.27 18.15 17.41
CA THR A 35 -17.36 18.38 16.44
C THR A 35 -17.21 17.53 15.18
N CYS A 36 -16.48 16.42 15.28
CA CYS A 36 -16.29 15.48 14.18
C CYS A 36 -17.63 14.91 13.68
N SER A 37 -17.81 14.90 12.37
CA SER A 37 -18.92 14.24 11.70
C SER A 37 -18.43 13.27 10.64
N LEU A 38 -19.10 12.12 10.56
CA LEU A 38 -18.96 11.16 9.47
C LEU A 38 -19.97 11.52 8.39
N SER A 39 -19.49 11.65 7.16
CA SER A 39 -20.35 12.03 6.05
C SER A 39 -20.33 11.02 4.92
N CYS A 40 -21.52 10.62 4.48
CA CYS A 40 -21.77 9.69 3.39
C CYS A 40 -22.07 10.46 2.11
N VAL A 41 -21.30 10.23 1.05
CA VAL A 41 -21.50 10.86 -0.26
C VAL A 41 -21.82 9.79 -1.30
N VAL A 42 -22.96 9.96 -1.98
CA VAL A 42 -23.45 9.07 -3.03
C VAL A 42 -23.14 9.67 -4.40
N ARG A 43 -22.40 8.94 -5.25
CA ARG A 43 -22.05 9.42 -6.61
C ARG A 43 -22.38 8.40 -7.69
N HIS A 44 -23.01 8.87 -8.77
CA HIS A 44 -23.24 8.08 -9.97
C HIS A 44 -22.02 8.16 -10.92
N PRO A 45 -21.50 7.04 -11.45
CA PRO A 45 -20.26 7.00 -12.23
C PRO A 45 -20.30 7.87 -13.51
N ARG A 46 -21.48 8.05 -14.13
CA ARG A 46 -21.64 8.89 -15.34
C ARG A 46 -21.68 10.41 -15.09
N VAL A 47 -21.76 10.85 -13.83
CA VAL A 47 -21.93 12.28 -13.45
C VAL A 47 -20.62 12.88 -12.90
N ALA A 48 -19.51 12.13 -12.93
CA ALA A 48 -18.21 12.53 -12.37
C ALA A 48 -17.61 13.84 -12.91
N ARG A 49 -18.16 14.44 -13.97
CA ARG A 49 -17.68 15.69 -14.59
C ARG A 49 -18.49 16.95 -14.24
N ARG A 50 -19.61 16.87 -13.50
CA ARG A 50 -20.37 18.06 -13.04
C ARG A 50 -20.12 18.35 -11.56
N PRO A 51 -19.91 19.62 -11.14
CA PRO A 51 -19.93 20.00 -9.74
C PRO A 51 -21.37 20.10 -9.26
N LEU A 52 -22.01 18.95 -8.97
CA LEU A 52 -23.22 18.94 -8.15
C LEU A 52 -22.81 18.73 -6.70
N PRO A 53 -23.41 19.45 -5.72
CA PRO A 53 -23.13 19.21 -4.32
C PRO A 53 -23.52 17.76 -4.01
N PRO A 54 -22.60 16.93 -3.50
CA PRO A 54 -22.90 15.55 -3.20
C PRO A 54 -24.03 15.50 -2.17
N SER A 55 -25.03 14.67 -2.43
CA SER A 55 -26.05 14.36 -1.44
C SER A 55 -25.36 13.73 -0.23
N LEU A 56 -25.45 14.40 0.92
CA LEU A 56 -24.60 14.21 2.10
C LEU A 56 -25.44 13.72 3.28
N GLY A 57 -25.23 12.47 3.72
CA GLY A 57 -25.74 12.00 5.01
C GLY A 57 -24.73 12.27 6.11
N VAL A 58 -25.13 12.86 7.24
CA VAL A 58 -24.22 13.23 8.34
C VAL A 58 -24.54 12.45 9.60
N LEU A 59 -23.53 11.81 10.18
CA LEU A 59 -23.58 11.14 11.47
C LEU A 59 -22.63 11.82 12.44
N ALA A 60 -23.10 12.08 13.67
CA ALA A 60 -22.23 12.57 14.74
C ALA A 60 -21.16 11.52 15.07
N ALA A 61 -19.88 11.90 15.06
CA ALA A 61 -18.80 10.97 15.36
C ALA A 61 -18.90 10.42 16.78
N THR A 62 -19.45 11.19 17.73
CA THR A 62 -19.70 10.74 19.11
C THR A 62 -20.57 9.49 19.19
N ARG A 63 -21.55 9.32 18.28
CA ARG A 63 -22.39 8.11 18.23
C ARG A 63 -21.62 6.88 17.78
N VAL A 64 -20.66 7.08 16.87
CA VAL A 64 -19.86 6.00 16.28
C VAL A 64 -18.66 5.67 17.15
N ALA A 65 -18.10 6.66 17.85
CA ALA A 65 -16.95 6.54 18.75
C ALA A 65 -17.22 5.65 19.98
N THR A 66 -18.48 5.35 20.30
CA THR A 66 -18.86 4.40 21.35
C THR A 66 -18.36 2.98 21.08
N GLY A 67 -18.08 2.63 19.81
CA GLY A 67 -17.73 1.27 19.39
C GLY A 67 -18.93 0.35 19.15
N ASP A 68 -20.13 0.79 19.52
CA ASP A 68 -21.37 0.08 19.24
C ASP A 68 -21.74 0.17 17.76
N PRO A 69 -22.33 -0.89 17.17
CA PRO A 69 -22.84 -0.82 15.80
C PRO A 69 -23.92 0.26 15.69
N VAL A 70 -23.66 1.26 14.84
CA VAL A 70 -24.65 2.26 14.46
C VAL A 70 -25.27 1.82 13.15
N GLU A 71 -26.58 1.57 13.17
CA GLU A 71 -27.35 1.23 11.98
C GLU A 71 -28.54 2.18 11.83
N GLY A 72 -28.78 2.65 10.61
CA GLY A 72 -29.91 3.51 10.35
C GLY A 72 -30.01 3.98 8.91
N TRP A 73 -31.13 4.61 8.62
CA TRP A 73 -31.37 5.35 7.39
C TRP A 73 -30.69 6.72 7.48
N LEU A 74 -29.93 7.10 6.46
CA LEU A 74 -29.25 8.38 6.40
C LEU A 74 -29.99 9.31 5.44
N ASP A 75 -30.46 10.44 5.93
CA ASP A 75 -31.05 11.46 5.07
C ASP A 75 -29.92 12.14 4.28
N LEU A 76 -29.95 12.01 2.96
CA LEU A 76 -28.98 12.69 2.12
C LEU A 76 -29.41 14.13 1.87
N HIS A 77 -28.63 15.07 2.38
CA HIS A 77 -28.84 16.50 2.20
C HIS A 77 -27.99 17.04 1.04
N GLY A 78 -28.61 17.66 0.03
CA GLY A 78 -27.91 18.28 -1.09
C GLY A 78 -28.26 17.69 -2.46
N GLY A 79 -28.31 18.57 -3.47
CA GLY A 79 -28.76 18.29 -4.84
C GLY A 79 -30.03 19.06 -5.21
N GLU A 80 -30.22 19.36 -6.49
CA GLU A 80 -31.41 20.04 -7.07
C GLU A 80 -32.72 19.24 -6.93
N HIS A 81 -32.83 18.31 -5.97
CA HIS A 81 -34.05 17.55 -5.69
C HIS A 81 -35.14 18.36 -4.98
N ARG A 82 -34.99 19.68 -4.85
CA ARG A 82 -36.04 20.56 -4.31
C ARG A 82 -37.21 20.80 -5.28
N GLY A 83 -37.13 20.34 -6.54
CA GLY A 83 -38.13 20.65 -7.58
C GLY A 83 -39.06 19.53 -8.05
N HIS A 84 -38.86 18.27 -7.67
CA HIS A 84 -39.50 17.12 -8.35
C HIS A 84 -40.30 16.17 -7.45
N GLY A 85 -40.93 16.63 -6.37
CA GLY A 85 -41.95 15.86 -5.60
C GLY A 85 -41.55 14.45 -5.10
N THR A 86 -40.27 14.08 -5.25
CA THR A 86 -39.75 12.74 -4.97
C THR A 86 -39.00 12.83 -3.65
N PRO A 87 -39.29 11.96 -2.67
CA PRO A 87 -38.59 11.98 -1.39
C PRO A 87 -37.08 11.77 -1.62
N PRO A 88 -36.22 12.43 -0.82
CA PRO A 88 -34.78 12.27 -0.95
C PRO A 88 -34.38 10.80 -0.73
N PRO A 89 -33.39 10.28 -1.49
CA PRO A 89 -32.91 8.93 -1.27
C PRO A 89 -32.32 8.77 0.14
N THR A 90 -32.78 7.75 0.86
CA THR A 90 -32.29 7.39 2.19
C THR A 90 -31.56 6.05 2.11
N PRO A 91 -30.22 6.01 2.02
CA PRO A 91 -29.48 4.76 2.13
C PRO A 91 -29.48 4.25 3.57
N ARG A 92 -29.63 2.93 3.73
CA ARG A 92 -29.38 2.25 5.00
C ARG A 92 -27.88 1.96 5.12
N ALA A 93 -27.29 2.40 6.22
CA ALA A 93 -25.89 2.14 6.52
C ALA A 93 -25.76 1.45 7.88
N ARG A 94 -24.80 0.53 7.98
CA ARG A 94 -24.34 -0.06 9.24
C ARG A 94 -22.86 0.20 9.37
N LEU A 95 -22.49 0.87 10.45
CA LEU A 95 -21.14 1.31 10.75
C LEU A 95 -20.77 0.80 12.14
N ARG A 96 -19.51 0.41 12.32
CA ARG A 96 -18.96 0.11 13.64
C ARG A 96 -17.54 0.66 13.67
N PHE A 97 -17.24 1.41 14.71
CA PHE A 97 -15.89 1.81 15.00
C PHE A 97 -15.21 0.73 15.83
N TRP A 98 -13.96 0.46 15.50
CA TRP A 98 -13.07 -0.35 16.32
C TRP A 98 -11.94 0.56 16.73
N ASP A 99 -11.84 0.85 18.03
CA ASP A 99 -10.68 1.53 18.56
C ASP A 99 -9.42 0.70 18.28
N VAL A 100 -8.29 1.36 18.07
CA VAL A 100 -7.02 0.69 17.81
C VAL A 100 -6.61 -0.19 18.99
N GLU A 101 -7.03 0.16 20.22
CA GLU A 101 -6.80 -0.65 21.43
C GLU A 101 -7.46 -2.04 21.37
N PHE A 102 -8.45 -2.25 20.50
CA PHE A 102 -9.05 -3.57 20.27
C PHE A 102 -8.23 -4.46 19.33
N ASP A 103 -7.22 -3.91 18.63
CA ASP A 103 -6.31 -4.70 17.81
C ASP A 103 -5.34 -5.49 18.72
N PRO A 104 -5.30 -6.84 18.64
CA PRO A 104 -4.37 -7.65 19.44
C PRO A 104 -2.87 -7.35 19.20
N GLY A 105 -2.55 -6.64 18.12
CA GLY A 105 -1.22 -6.15 17.77
C GLY A 105 -0.94 -4.73 18.26
N TRP A 106 -1.92 -4.02 18.81
CA TRP A 106 -1.70 -2.70 19.39
C TRP A 106 -0.76 -2.75 20.59
N ASP A 107 0.27 -1.90 20.57
CA ASP A 107 1.33 -1.79 21.60
C ASP A 107 2.06 -3.11 21.94
N ALA A 108 1.92 -4.14 21.10
CA ALA A 108 2.47 -5.48 21.35
C ALA A 108 3.71 -5.80 20.50
N GLY A 109 4.22 -4.82 19.74
CA GLY A 109 5.32 -5.01 18.79
C GLY A 109 4.94 -5.89 17.60
N VAL A 110 5.92 -6.59 17.03
CA VAL A 110 5.69 -7.52 15.90
C VAL A 110 5.05 -8.80 16.43
N ARG A 111 3.72 -8.79 16.52
CA ARG A 111 2.92 -10.02 16.41
C ARG A 111 2.62 -10.23 14.94
N LEU A 112 2.66 -11.47 14.49
CA LEU A 112 2.32 -11.87 13.12
C LEU A 112 0.88 -12.41 13.12
N PRO A 113 -0.14 -11.63 12.73
CA PRO A 113 -1.50 -12.13 12.65
C PRO A 113 -1.85 -12.49 11.20
N GLY A 114 -2.69 -13.52 11.03
CA GLY A 114 -3.30 -13.92 9.76
C GLY A 114 -4.38 -12.94 9.29
N SER A 115 -4.05 -11.65 9.19
CA SER A 115 -4.93 -10.65 8.58
C SER A 115 -5.28 -11.07 7.15
N PRO A 116 -6.52 -10.86 6.68
CA PRO A 116 -6.94 -11.27 5.34
C PRO A 116 -6.31 -10.35 4.28
N VAL A 117 -5.08 -10.68 3.91
CA VAL A 117 -4.34 -10.05 2.80
C VAL A 117 -4.32 -10.98 1.59
N TYR A 118 -4.21 -10.43 0.38
CA TYR A 118 -4.21 -11.23 -0.85
C TYR A 118 -3.03 -12.23 -0.89
N PHE A 119 -1.85 -11.82 -0.41
CA PHE A 119 -0.69 -12.68 -0.24
C PHE A 119 -0.46 -12.95 1.26
N PRO A 120 -0.74 -14.16 1.75
CA PRO A 120 -0.53 -14.48 3.15
C PRO A 120 0.97 -14.46 3.48
N GLU A 121 1.26 -14.27 4.76
CA GLU A 121 2.62 -14.34 5.29
C GLU A 121 3.26 -15.71 5.04
N ARG A 122 4.57 -15.72 4.80
CA ARG A 122 5.37 -16.94 4.62
C ARG A 122 6.49 -16.98 5.64
N SER A 123 6.58 -18.08 6.37
CA SER A 123 7.68 -18.36 7.29
C SER A 123 8.90 -18.93 6.56
N ASN A 124 10.04 -19.01 7.26
CA ASN A 124 11.30 -19.56 6.73
C ASN A 124 11.84 -18.86 5.47
N CYS A 125 11.50 -17.59 5.28
CA CYS A 125 12.01 -16.77 4.19
C CYS A 125 13.36 -16.15 4.56
N ARG A 126 14.26 -16.03 3.57
CA ARG A 126 15.49 -15.26 3.69
C ARG A 126 15.33 -13.93 2.97
N VAL A 127 15.32 -12.84 3.73
CA VAL A 127 15.28 -11.48 3.18
C VAL A 127 16.71 -10.93 3.13
N ARG A 128 17.07 -10.33 1.99
CA ARG A 128 18.30 -9.54 1.84
C ARG A 128 17.92 -8.08 1.72
N LEU A 129 18.52 -7.24 2.56
CA LEU A 129 18.27 -5.79 2.57
C LEU A 129 19.35 -5.10 1.73
N TYR A 130 18.92 -4.30 0.77
CA TYR A 130 19.81 -3.52 -0.09
C TYR A 130 19.69 -2.04 0.27
N GLN A 131 20.81 -1.41 0.59
CA GLN A 131 20.92 0.02 0.83
C GLN A 131 21.59 0.66 -0.39
N ASN A 132 21.11 1.84 -0.81
CA ASN A 132 21.57 2.68 -1.95
C ASN A 132 22.73 2.15 -2.80
N SER A 133 22.52 2.11 -4.12
CA SER A 133 23.60 1.87 -5.09
C SER A 133 24.33 3.17 -5.45
N PRO A 134 25.67 3.27 -5.50
CA PRO A 134 26.74 2.35 -5.09
C PRO A 134 27.37 2.80 -3.76
N LEU A 135 27.81 1.84 -2.94
CA LEU A 135 28.69 2.15 -1.83
C LEU A 135 30.10 2.04 -2.39
N SER A 136 30.88 3.13 -2.36
CA SER A 136 32.34 3.01 -2.43
C SER A 136 32.73 2.00 -1.34
N GLY A 137 33.79 1.22 -1.56
CA GLY A 137 34.25 0.20 -0.60
C GLY A 137 34.62 0.72 0.81
N GLU A 138 34.33 1.98 1.11
CA GLU A 138 34.61 2.72 2.33
C GLU A 138 33.48 2.62 3.36
N PHE A 139 32.24 2.31 2.96
CA PHE A 139 31.14 2.13 3.91
C PHE A 139 31.00 0.66 4.34
N ASP A 140 31.74 0.32 5.39
CA ASP A 140 31.68 -0.99 6.05
C ASP A 140 31.35 -0.81 7.55
N PRO A 141 30.05 -0.71 7.90
CA PRO A 141 29.67 -0.47 9.28
C PRO A 141 29.89 -1.73 10.13
N TRP A 142 30.75 -1.62 11.13
CA TRP A 142 31.02 -2.65 12.13
C TRP A 142 29.84 -2.81 13.09
N VAL A 143 28.76 -3.43 12.64
CA VAL A 143 27.57 -3.73 13.45
C VAL A 143 27.54 -5.20 13.81
N ARG A 144 27.59 -5.51 15.10
CA ARG A 144 27.45 -6.87 15.61
C ARG A 144 25.98 -7.28 15.64
N LEU A 145 25.69 -8.41 15.02
CA LEU A 145 24.39 -9.07 15.06
C LEU A 145 24.35 -10.07 16.22
N VAL A 146 23.13 -10.45 16.61
CA VAL A 146 22.90 -11.59 17.51
C VAL A 146 23.55 -12.85 16.93
N GLY A 147 24.17 -13.65 17.79
CA GLY A 147 24.95 -14.82 17.36
C GLY A 147 26.40 -14.52 16.97
N GLY A 148 26.89 -13.31 17.20
CA GLY A 148 28.30 -12.96 17.02
C GLY A 148 28.74 -12.69 15.58
N LEU A 149 27.78 -12.67 14.65
CA LEU A 149 28.03 -12.34 13.25
C LEU A 149 28.18 -10.83 13.06
N TRP A 150 28.93 -10.42 12.04
CA TRP A 150 28.98 -9.03 11.60
C TRP A 150 27.95 -8.79 10.51
N TYR A 151 27.30 -7.63 10.55
CA TYR A 151 26.43 -7.19 9.48
C TYR A 151 27.26 -7.03 8.20
N ARG A 152 26.83 -7.68 7.13
CA ARG A 152 27.43 -7.54 5.81
C ARG A 152 26.44 -6.90 4.86
N LEU A 153 26.86 -5.81 4.26
CA LEU A 153 26.06 -5.04 3.33
C LEU A 153 25.85 -5.81 2.03
N ALA A 154 24.58 -6.00 1.64
CA ALA A 154 24.24 -6.64 0.38
C ALA A 154 24.36 -5.63 -0.77
N ARG A 155 24.74 -6.11 -1.96
CA ARG A 155 24.99 -5.27 -3.13
C ARG A 155 24.01 -5.61 -4.24
N LEU A 156 23.04 -4.71 -4.44
CA LEU A 156 21.88 -4.99 -5.29
C LEU A 156 22.27 -5.28 -6.74
N ARG A 157 23.16 -4.48 -7.33
CA ARG A 157 23.45 -4.57 -8.77
C ARG A 157 24.20 -5.85 -9.11
N GLU A 158 25.12 -6.25 -8.26
CA GLU A 158 25.93 -7.45 -8.36
C GLU A 158 25.08 -8.70 -8.12
N ASP A 159 24.27 -8.71 -7.04
CA ASP A 159 23.36 -9.82 -6.77
C ASP A 159 22.31 -9.97 -7.89
N LEU A 160 21.82 -8.86 -8.45
CA LEU A 160 20.91 -8.87 -9.60
C LEU A 160 21.58 -9.41 -10.87
N HIS A 161 22.82 -9.00 -11.15
CA HIS A 161 23.59 -9.53 -12.28
C HIS A 161 23.74 -11.05 -12.18
N VAL A 162 24.18 -11.55 -11.01
CA VAL A 162 24.32 -12.98 -10.75
C VAL A 162 22.99 -13.71 -10.89
N ALA A 163 21.91 -13.15 -10.32
CA ALA A 163 20.59 -13.76 -10.41
C ALA A 163 20.08 -13.89 -11.87
N ILE A 164 20.32 -12.87 -12.70
CA ILE A 164 19.95 -12.93 -14.13
C ILE A 164 20.82 -13.93 -14.88
N ARG A 165 22.14 -13.87 -14.68
CA ARG A 165 23.11 -14.78 -15.31
C ARG A 165 22.77 -16.25 -15.00
N ASP A 166 22.47 -16.56 -13.75
CA ASP A 166 22.26 -17.93 -13.28
C ASP A 166 20.82 -18.45 -13.53
N ALA A 167 19.90 -17.60 -14.02
CA ALA A 167 18.53 -18.00 -14.34
C ALA A 167 18.50 -19.08 -15.44
N ARG A 168 17.69 -20.14 -15.26
CA ARG A 168 17.62 -21.28 -16.20
C ARG A 168 16.25 -21.51 -16.85
N GLN A 169 15.18 -20.95 -16.29
CA GLN A 169 13.81 -21.29 -16.70
C GLN A 169 13.01 -20.07 -17.14
N PHE A 170 13.00 -19.03 -16.30
CA PHE A 170 12.33 -17.78 -16.63
C PHE A 170 12.95 -16.59 -15.88
N LEU A 171 12.72 -15.40 -16.42
CA LEU A 171 13.03 -14.11 -15.82
C LEU A 171 11.80 -13.23 -15.95
N TYR A 172 11.38 -12.59 -14.86
CA TYR A 172 10.29 -11.61 -14.90
C TYR A 172 10.82 -10.25 -14.47
N VAL A 173 10.71 -9.26 -15.35
CA VAL A 173 11.17 -7.89 -15.10
C VAL A 173 9.98 -6.95 -15.21
N ALA A 174 9.69 -6.24 -14.13
CA ALA A 174 8.66 -5.21 -14.09
C ALA A 174 9.21 -3.96 -13.40
N GLY A 175 8.92 -2.79 -13.96
CA GLY A 175 9.33 -1.51 -13.40
C GLY A 175 8.62 -0.36 -14.09
N CYS A 176 8.54 0.79 -13.44
CA CYS A 176 7.97 2.00 -14.05
C CYS A 176 8.73 2.44 -15.30
N SER A 177 10.03 2.13 -15.36
CA SER A 177 10.89 2.31 -16.53
C SER A 177 12.03 1.29 -16.47
N VAL A 178 12.39 0.72 -17.62
CA VAL A 178 13.50 -0.22 -17.77
C VAL A 178 14.45 0.34 -18.83
N ASN A 179 15.67 0.68 -18.43
CA ASN A 179 16.71 1.12 -19.36
C ASN A 179 17.65 -0.05 -19.66
N THR A 180 17.61 -0.56 -20.88
CA THR A 180 18.43 -1.68 -21.34
C THR A 180 19.91 -1.33 -21.51
N ALA A 181 20.26 -0.05 -21.62
CA ALA A 181 21.63 0.40 -21.83
C ALA A 181 22.45 0.53 -20.53
N ILE A 182 21.86 0.28 -19.36
CA ILE A 182 22.60 0.35 -18.10
C ILE A 182 23.52 -0.86 -17.94
N THR A 183 24.71 -0.63 -17.43
CA THR A 183 25.58 -1.68 -16.88
C THR A 183 25.29 -1.86 -15.39
N LEU A 184 25.07 -3.11 -14.97
CA LEU A 184 24.79 -3.45 -13.57
C LEU A 184 26.08 -3.40 -12.73
N VAL A 185 27.11 -4.13 -13.16
CA VAL A 185 28.42 -4.14 -12.52
C VAL A 185 29.26 -3.02 -13.14
N ARG A 186 29.79 -2.12 -12.32
CA ARG A 186 30.56 -0.93 -12.78
C ARG A 186 31.88 -0.73 -12.07
N ASP A 187 32.09 -1.38 -10.92
CA ASP A 187 33.26 -1.17 -10.09
C ASP A 187 34.36 -2.17 -10.46
N ALA A 188 35.50 -1.66 -10.91
CA ALA A 188 36.67 -2.45 -11.30
C ALA A 188 37.26 -3.25 -10.12
N ALA A 189 37.07 -2.78 -8.88
CA ALA A 189 37.58 -3.46 -7.68
C ALA A 189 36.86 -4.79 -7.39
N TRP A 190 35.67 -5.01 -7.98
CA TRP A 190 34.82 -6.17 -7.69
C TRP A 190 34.22 -6.76 -8.96
N MET A 191 35.05 -6.85 -10.01
CA MET A 191 34.66 -7.41 -11.30
C MET A 191 34.21 -8.86 -11.17
N ILE A 192 32.96 -9.11 -11.53
CA ILE A 192 32.48 -10.46 -11.83
C ILE A 192 33.04 -10.80 -13.23
N PRO A 193 33.71 -11.95 -13.41
CA PRO A 193 34.17 -12.37 -14.73
C PRO A 193 33.01 -12.30 -15.74
N GLU A 194 33.28 -11.75 -16.93
CA GLU A 194 32.32 -11.60 -18.03
C GLU A 194 31.19 -10.57 -17.81
N ALA A 195 31.17 -9.86 -16.68
CA ALA A 195 30.17 -8.82 -16.39
C ALA A 195 30.60 -7.41 -16.86
N ASP A 196 31.88 -7.22 -17.20
CA ASP A 196 32.43 -5.91 -17.54
C ASP A 196 31.85 -5.37 -18.85
N GLY A 197 31.40 -4.12 -18.82
CA GLY A 197 30.78 -3.45 -19.96
C GLY A 197 29.44 -4.03 -20.44
N VAL A 198 28.98 -5.17 -19.90
CA VAL A 198 27.75 -5.83 -20.37
C VAL A 198 26.52 -5.06 -19.90
N THR A 199 25.72 -4.63 -20.86
CA THR A 199 24.47 -3.93 -20.59
C THR A 199 23.37 -4.91 -20.16
N LEU A 200 22.37 -4.41 -19.44
CA LEU A 200 21.21 -5.20 -19.04
C LEU A 200 20.50 -5.82 -20.26
N GLY A 201 20.41 -5.07 -21.37
CA GLY A 201 19.80 -5.55 -22.61
C GLY A 201 20.56 -6.70 -23.25
N GLU A 202 21.89 -6.63 -23.29
CA GLU A 202 22.73 -7.72 -23.79
C GLU A 202 22.63 -8.95 -22.90
N LEU A 203 22.62 -8.77 -21.58
CA LEU A 203 22.49 -9.87 -20.63
C LEU A 203 21.16 -10.59 -20.82
N LEU A 204 20.04 -9.85 -20.91
CA LEU A 204 18.72 -10.43 -21.16
C LEU A 204 18.67 -11.14 -22.52
N ARG A 205 19.26 -10.55 -23.58
CA ARG A 205 19.31 -11.20 -24.90
C ARG A 205 20.06 -12.54 -24.85
N ARG A 206 21.23 -12.58 -24.21
CA ARG A 206 21.99 -13.83 -24.02
C ARG A 206 21.14 -14.90 -23.31
N LYS A 207 20.41 -14.53 -22.26
CA LYS A 207 19.50 -15.46 -21.57
C LYS A 207 18.36 -15.96 -22.47
N ALA A 208 17.81 -15.11 -23.33
CA ALA A 208 16.80 -15.53 -24.30
C ALA A 208 17.39 -16.50 -25.34
N ASP A 209 18.61 -16.25 -25.81
CA ASP A 209 19.32 -17.12 -26.76
C ASP A 209 19.64 -18.50 -26.14
N GLU A 210 19.85 -18.56 -24.82
CA GLU A 210 19.98 -19.79 -24.04
C GLU A 210 18.63 -20.52 -23.80
N GLY A 211 17.51 -19.96 -24.27
CA GLY A 211 16.18 -20.53 -24.13
C GLY A 211 15.45 -20.20 -22.82
N VAL A 212 15.95 -19.25 -22.02
CA VAL A 212 15.24 -18.76 -20.83
C VAL A 212 14.06 -17.90 -21.26
N ARG A 213 12.87 -18.16 -20.69
CA ARG A 213 11.67 -17.36 -20.98
C ARG A 213 11.77 -15.99 -20.30
N LEU A 214 11.74 -14.93 -21.09
CA LEU A 214 11.65 -13.55 -20.61
C LEU A 214 10.20 -13.06 -20.58
#